data_AF-A0A6G3ZZ28-F1
#
_entry.id   AF-A0A6G3ZZ28-F1
#
_cell.length_a   1.000
_cell.length_b   1.000
_cell.length_c   1.000
_cell.angle_alpha   90.00
_cell.angle_beta   90.00
_cell.angle_gamma   90.00
#
_symmetry.space_group_name_H-M   'P 1'
#
loop_
_entity.id
_entity.type
_entity.pdbx_description
1 polymer ?
#
loop_
_entity_poly.entity_id
_entity_poly.type
_entity_poly.pdbx_seq_one_letter_code
_entity_poly.pdbx_strand_id
1 'polypeptide(L)'
;MKEKLADIDKSKQQLQKRKVEIEDQLSENNVDMNVSTAVVRGILREFITLFDKLSNEKRKQLVHAAIKRVTITEDRKIDRIELKLGESLTSRVAI
;
A
#
# COMPACT_ATOMS: atom_id res chain seq x y z
N MET A 1 0.56 48.89 -22.55
CA MET A 1 0.09 47.48 -22.71
C MET A 1 1.22 46.48 -22.93
N LYS A 2 2.26 46.81 -23.71
CA LYS A 2 3.42 45.90 -23.94
C LYS A 2 4.24 45.61 -22.67
N GLU A 3 4.43 46.60 -21.80
CA GLU A 3 5.13 46.45 -20.51
C GLU A 3 4.42 45.47 -19.56
N LYS A 4 3.10 45.61 -19.40
CA LYS A 4 2.29 44.69 -18.58
C LYS A 4 2.33 43.25 -19.12
N LEU A 5 2.44 43.07 -20.43
CA LEU A 5 2.61 41.74 -21.02
C LEU A 5 3.98 41.14 -20.67
N ALA A 6 5.03 41.95 -20.72
CA ALA A 6 6.39 41.51 -20.37
C ALA A 6 6.52 41.14 -18.88
N ASP A 7 5.85 41.88 -18.00
CA ASP A 7 5.81 41.56 -16.57
C ASP A 7 5.07 40.25 -16.30
N ILE A 8 3.94 40.01 -16.99
CA ILE A 8 3.18 38.76 -16.88
C ILE A 8 4.02 37.57 -17.36
N ASP A 9 4.76 37.73 -18.46
CA ASP A 9 5.58 36.65 -19.02
C ASP A 9 6.78 36.34 -18.12
N LYS A 10 7.37 37.36 -17.50
CA LYS A 10 8.43 37.21 -16.49
C LYS A 10 7.92 36.51 -15.24
N SER A 11 6.73 36.87 -14.75
CA SER A 11 6.10 36.18 -13.62
C SER A 11 5.75 34.72 -13.97
N LYS A 12 5.29 34.46 -15.19
CA LYS A 12 5.01 33.10 -15.68
C LYS A 12 6.27 32.24 -15.69
N GLN A 13 7.38 32.77 -16.22
CA GLN A 13 8.66 32.06 -16.23
C GLN A 13 9.18 31.77 -14.82
N GLN A 14 9.05 32.72 -13.89
CA GLN A 14 9.42 32.50 -12.49
C GLN A 14 8.57 31.42 -11.82
N LEU A 15 7.25 31.42 -12.07
CA LEU A 15 6.35 30.40 -11.54
C LEU A 15 6.65 29.02 -12.14
N GLN A 16 7.00 28.96 -13.41
CA GLN A 16 7.36 27.73 -14.10
C GLN A 16 8.68 27.14 -13.55
N LYS A 17 9.66 28.01 -13.27
CA LYS A 17 10.92 27.61 -12.64
C LYS A 17 10.69 27.07 -11.22
N ARG A 18 9.90 27.76 -10.40
CA ARG A 18 9.55 27.31 -9.05
C ARG A 18 8.74 26.02 -9.07
N LYS A 19 7.88 25.82 -10.07
CA LYS A 19 7.13 24.58 -10.25
C LYS A 19 8.09 23.40 -10.48
N VAL A 20 9.06 23.55 -11.37
CA VAL A 20 10.08 22.52 -11.64
C VAL A 20 10.92 22.25 -10.39
N GLU A 21 11.37 23.27 -9.69
CA GLU A 21 12.11 23.11 -8.42
C GLU A 21 11.29 22.37 -7.35
N ILE A 22 9.98 22.63 -7.25
CA ILE A 22 9.08 21.92 -6.34
C ILE A 22 8.85 20.48 -6.81
N GLU A 23 8.70 20.23 -8.12
CA GLU A 23 8.55 18.89 -8.68
C GLU A 23 9.81 18.04 -8.47
N ASP A 24 10.99 18.63 -8.66
CA ASP A 24 12.28 18.00 -8.41
C ASP A 24 12.47 17.72 -6.91
N GLN A 25 12.15 18.67 -6.02
CA GLN A 25 12.15 18.44 -4.56
C GLN A 25 11.11 17.42 -4.12
N LEU A 26 9.97 17.32 -4.81
CA LEU A 26 8.98 16.28 -4.56
C LEU A 26 9.54 14.92 -5.01
N SER A 27 10.28 14.86 -6.11
CA SER A 27 10.93 13.63 -6.59
C SER A 27 12.10 13.18 -5.72
N GLU A 28 12.87 14.12 -5.13
CA GLU A 28 13.96 13.82 -4.21
C GLU A 28 13.44 13.39 -2.81
N ASN A 29 12.33 13.97 -2.35
CA ASN A 29 11.67 13.55 -1.10
C ASN A 29 10.80 12.30 -1.27
N ASN A 30 10.40 11.97 -2.50
CA ASN A 30 9.89 10.66 -2.88
C ASN A 30 11.04 9.85 -3.47
N VAL A 31 12.09 9.60 -2.68
CA VAL A 31 12.97 8.46 -2.93
C VAL A 31 12.07 7.30 -3.30
N ASP A 32 12.17 6.86 -4.55
CA ASP A 32 11.48 5.73 -5.14
C ASP A 32 11.35 4.60 -4.11
N MET A 33 10.24 4.58 -3.36
CA MET A 33 9.74 3.37 -2.70
C MET A 33 9.05 2.49 -3.75
N ASN A 34 9.62 2.45 -4.96
CA ASN A 34 9.44 1.36 -5.89
C ASN A 34 10.18 0.15 -5.32
N VAL A 35 9.68 -0.37 -4.19
CA VAL A 35 10.06 -1.68 -3.68
C VAL A 35 9.74 -2.63 -4.82
N SER A 36 10.79 -3.16 -5.45
CA SER A 36 10.60 -3.97 -6.64
C SER A 36 9.71 -5.16 -6.30
N THR A 37 8.81 -5.52 -7.20
CA THR A 37 7.93 -6.67 -7.00
C THR A 37 8.74 -7.95 -6.71
N ALA A 38 9.98 -8.04 -7.21
CA ALA A 38 10.91 -9.12 -6.88
C ALA A 38 11.28 -9.15 -5.39
N VAL A 39 11.56 -8.00 -4.77
CA VAL A 39 11.85 -7.89 -3.33
C VAL A 39 10.64 -8.29 -2.51
N VAL A 40 9.45 -7.77 -2.85
CA VAL A 40 8.20 -8.16 -2.16
C VAL A 40 7.93 -9.66 -2.27
N ARG A 41 8.09 -10.23 -3.47
CA ARG A 41 7.95 -11.68 -3.68
C ARG A 41 8.97 -12.49 -2.88
N GLY A 42 10.20 -12.01 -2.76
CA GLY A 42 11.23 -12.65 -1.93
C GLY A 42 10.83 -12.71 -0.47
N ILE A 43 10.38 -11.58 0.08
CA ILE A 43 9.91 -11.47 1.47
C ILE A 43 8.70 -12.38 1.71
N LEU A 44 7.73 -12.40 0.79
CA LEU A 44 6.55 -13.26 0.91
C LEU A 44 6.91 -14.75 0.87
N ARG A 45 7.87 -15.16 0.03
CA ARG A 45 8.36 -16.55 -0.01
C ARG A 45 9.03 -16.95 1.30
N GLU A 46 9.85 -16.07 1.85
CA GLU A 46 10.51 -16.31 3.14
C GLU A 46 9.47 -16.42 4.26
N PHE A 47 8.47 -15.53 4.27
CA PHE A 47 7.36 -15.59 5.21
C PHE A 47 6.60 -16.92 5.13
N ILE A 48 6.24 -17.40 3.94
CA ILE A 48 5.57 -18.70 3.76
C ILE A 48 6.43 -19.83 4.32
N THR A 49 7.72 -19.83 3.98
CA THR A 49 8.67 -20.85 4.44
C THR A 49 8.78 -20.88 5.97
N LEU A 50 8.81 -19.71 6.61
CA LEU A 50 8.84 -19.60 8.07
C LEU A 50 7.50 -20.01 8.69
N PHE A 51 6.39 -19.63 8.08
CA PHE A 51 5.04 -19.98 8.51
C PHE A 51 4.79 -21.49 8.49
N ASP A 52 5.31 -22.19 7.48
CA ASP A 52 5.23 -23.64 7.38
C ASP A 52 6.05 -24.37 8.44
N LYS A 53 7.13 -23.74 8.91
CA LYS A 53 7.96 -24.25 10.02
C LYS A 53 7.38 -23.93 11.41
N LEU A 54 6.38 -23.06 11.51
CA LEU A 54 5.72 -22.79 12.79
C LEU A 54 4.90 -24.00 13.24
N SER A 55 4.87 -24.20 14.56
CA SER A 55 3.94 -25.16 15.17
C SER A 55 2.49 -24.76 14.88
N ASN A 56 1.60 -25.76 14.83
CA ASN A 56 0.17 -25.54 14.56
C ASN A 56 -0.44 -24.48 15.49
N GLU A 57 -0.04 -24.44 16.76
CA GLU A 57 -0.56 -23.45 17.72
C GLU A 57 -0.10 -22.02 17.41
N LYS A 58 1.19 -21.84 17.06
CA LYS A 58 1.69 -20.51 16.64
C LYS A 58 1.06 -20.06 15.33
N ARG A 59 0.83 -21.01 14.41
CA ARG A 59 0.14 -20.76 13.15
C ARG A 59 -1.30 -20.27 13.37
N LYS A 60 -2.05 -20.94 14.25
CA LYS A 60 -3.41 -20.53 14.64
C LYS A 60 -3.41 -19.15 15.27
N GLN A 61 -2.49 -18.86 16.18
CA GLN A 61 -2.39 -17.55 16.84
C GLN A 61 -2.13 -16.43 15.82
N LEU A 62 -1.24 -16.65 14.86
CA LEU A 62 -0.93 -15.67 13.83
C LEU A 62 -2.15 -15.40 12.94
N VAL A 63 -2.83 -16.45 12.48
CA VAL A 63 -4.07 -16.32 11.69
C VAL A 63 -5.15 -15.60 12.50
N HIS A 64 -5.33 -15.94 13.78
CA HIS A 64 -6.29 -15.30 14.66
C HIS A 64 -6.00 -13.79 14.83
N ALA A 65 -4.73 -13.39 14.92
CA ALA A 65 -4.35 -11.98 14.99
C ALA A 65 -4.73 -11.20 13.72
N ALA A 66 -4.68 -11.87 12.56
CA ALA A 66 -5.06 -11.30 11.27
C ALA A 66 -6.58 -11.25 11.07
N ILE A 67 -7.38 -12.00 11.82
CA ILE A 67 -8.84 -12.01 11.69
C ILE A 67 -9.45 -10.76 12.36
N LYS A 68 -10.32 -10.07 11.61
CA LYS A 68 -11.16 -8.96 12.07
C LYS A 68 -12.50 -9.45 12.59
N ARG A 69 -13.17 -10.33 11.83
CA ARG A 69 -14.51 -10.84 12.12
C ARG A 69 -14.69 -12.21 11.47
N VAL A 70 -15.44 -13.09 12.14
CA VAL A 70 -15.95 -14.34 11.57
C VAL A 70 -17.47 -14.30 11.62
N THR A 71 -18.13 -14.48 10.49
CA THR A 71 -19.57 -14.67 10.39
C THR A 71 -19.86 -16.16 10.37
N ILE A 72 -20.74 -16.61 11.25
CA ILE A 72 -21.15 -18.00 11.40
C ILE A 72 -22.62 -18.08 11.03
N THR A 73 -22.99 -19.07 10.22
CA THR A 73 -24.37 -19.37 9.84
C THR A 73 -25.15 -20.00 10.99
N GLU A 74 -26.48 -20.05 10.87
CA GLU A 74 -27.35 -20.67 11.86
C GLU A 74 -27.06 -22.17 12.06
N ASP A 75 -26.58 -22.87 11.04
CA ASP A 75 -26.13 -24.27 11.10
C ASP A 75 -24.68 -24.43 11.63
N ARG A 76 -24.14 -23.40 12.29
CA ARG A 76 -22.80 -23.37 12.91
C ARG A 76 -21.65 -23.56 11.92
N LYS A 77 -21.83 -23.23 10.65
CA LYS A 77 -20.77 -23.23 9.64
C LYS A 77 -20.16 -21.84 9.51
N ILE A 78 -18.90 -21.78 9.08
CA ILE A 78 -18.23 -20.51 8.78
C ILE A 78 -18.77 -20.02 7.45
N ASP A 79 -19.43 -18.86 7.45
CA ASP A 79 -19.90 -18.17 6.24
C ASP A 79 -18.80 -17.30 5.66
N ARG A 80 -18.17 -16.47 6.51
CA ARG A 80 -17.21 -15.46 6.07
C ARG A 80 -16.15 -15.18 7.13
N ILE A 81 -14.92 -15.00 6.68
CA ILE A 81 -13.81 -14.50 7.51
C ILE A 81 -13.35 -13.16 6.92
N GLU A 82 -13.40 -12.10 7.72
CA GLU A 82 -12.83 -10.79 7.39
C GLU A 82 -11.44 -10.68 8.02
N LEU A 83 -10.45 -10.24 7.25
CA LEU A 83 -9.07 -10.04 7.72
C LEU A 83 -8.77 -8.55 7.94
N LYS A 84 -7.88 -8.25 8.88
CA LYS A 84 -7.31 -6.91 9.17
C LYS A 84 -6.16 -6.59 8.22
N LEU A 85 -6.39 -6.73 6.92
CA LEU A 85 -5.47 -6.29 5.88
C LEU A 85 -6.01 -4.95 5.34
N GLY A 86 -5.13 -4.00 5.03
CA GLY A 86 -5.49 -2.61 4.70
C GLY A 86 -6.63 -2.46 3.66
N GLU A 87 -7.23 -1.27 3.62
CA GLU A 87 -8.54 -0.92 3.02
C GLU A 87 -8.88 -1.41 1.59
N SER A 88 -7.97 -2.06 0.83
CA SER A 88 -8.24 -2.44 -0.57
C SER A 88 -8.18 -3.93 -0.93
N LEU A 89 -8.00 -4.85 0.02
CA LEU A 89 -7.99 -6.30 -0.30
C LEU A 89 -9.07 -7.06 0.44
N THR A 90 -10.33 -6.81 0.07
CA THR A 90 -11.44 -7.73 0.36
C THR A 90 -11.40 -8.90 -0.63
N SER A 91 -10.40 -9.77 -0.52
CA SER A 91 -10.46 -11.07 -1.17
C SER A 91 -11.54 -11.92 -0.50
N ARG A 92 -12.63 -12.16 -1.22
CA ARG A 92 -13.63 -13.18 -0.88
C ARG A 92 -12.97 -14.54 -0.98
N VAL A 93 -12.63 -15.14 0.14
CA VAL A 93 -12.28 -16.57 0.19
C VAL A 93 -13.58 -17.31 0.52
N ALA A 94 -14.17 -17.94 -0.49
CA ALA A 94 -15.21 -18.94 -0.28
C ALA A 94 -14.50 -20.24 0.12
N ILE A 95 -14.86 -20.79 1.27
CA ILE A 95 -14.39 -22.10 1.79
C ILE A 95 -15.51 -23.11 1.56
#